data_AF-A0AA89NNX2-F1
#
_entry.id   AF-A0AA89NNX2-F1
#
_cell.length_a   1.000
_cell.length_b   1.000
_cell.length_c   1.000
_cell.angle_alpha   90.00
_cell.angle_beta   90.00
_cell.angle_gamma   90.00
#
_symmetry.space_group_name_H-M   'P 1'
#
loop_
_entity.id
_entity.type
_entity.pdbx_description
1 polymer ?
#
loop_
_entity_poly.entity_id
_entity_poly.type
_entity_poly.pdbx_seq_one_letter_code
_entity_poly.pdbx_strand_id
1 'polypeptide(L)'
;MFCHQCEQTPMGGCTVAGVCGKDETIASLQDIIVFALKGIAEFPGAILATTNCVMPIKGTYADRMFSYDVAGLENVRKIENDDFTPLIEKALELPEANIESDETLLTGFHHETVIGIAPEIIQAVKDGKIQRFL
;
A
#
# COMPACT_ATOMS: atom_id res chain seq x y z
N MET A 1 -13.22 -13.07 11.16
CA MET A 1 -12.27 -12.13 10.54
C MET A 1 -10.99 -12.17 11.36
N PHE A 2 -9.91 -12.71 10.82
CA PHE A 2 -8.60 -12.78 11.49
C PHE A 2 -7.84 -11.49 11.19
N CYS A 3 -7.27 -10.83 12.21
CA CYS A 3 -6.56 -9.55 12.05
C CYS A 3 -5.07 -9.74 12.40
N HIS A 4 -4.19 -9.38 11.47
CA HIS A 4 -2.73 -9.55 11.59
C HIS A 4 -2.02 -8.36 12.26
N GLN A 5 -2.73 -7.26 12.52
CA GLN A 5 -2.11 -5.97 12.86
C GLN A 5 -1.86 -5.74 14.35
N CYS A 6 -2.37 -6.61 15.22
CA CYS A 6 -2.22 -6.43 16.65
C CYS A 6 -1.35 -7.55 17.25
N GLU A 7 -0.11 -7.19 17.59
CA GLU A 7 0.69 -7.89 18.62
C GLU A 7 -0.02 -7.95 19.99
N GLN A 8 -1.16 -7.25 20.14
CA GLN A 8 -2.00 -7.22 21.34
C GLN A 8 -3.32 -8.02 21.20
N THR A 9 -3.37 -8.99 20.30
CA THR A 9 -4.49 -9.94 20.32
C THR A 9 -4.28 -11.00 21.42
N PRO A 10 -5.35 -11.52 22.05
CA PRO A 10 -5.26 -12.80 22.76
C PRO A 10 -4.64 -13.83 21.80
N MET A 11 -3.81 -14.76 22.30
CA MET A 11 -3.12 -15.75 21.47
C MET A 11 -4.05 -16.31 20.38
N GLY A 12 -3.73 -16.04 19.10
CA GLY A 12 -4.51 -16.50 17.95
C GLY A 12 -5.40 -15.47 17.25
N GLY A 13 -5.23 -14.16 17.50
CA GLY A 13 -5.91 -13.12 16.71
C GLY A 13 -7.35 -12.83 17.15
N CYS A 14 -7.89 -11.68 16.73
CA CYS A 14 -9.32 -11.38 16.94
C CYS A 14 -10.15 -12.27 16.01
N THR A 15 -11.20 -12.92 16.51
CA THR A 15 -12.06 -13.80 15.70
C THR A 15 -13.51 -13.33 15.60
N VAL A 16 -13.97 -12.53 16.58
CA VAL A 16 -15.35 -12.05 16.70
C VAL A 16 -15.47 -10.54 16.47
N ALA A 17 -14.61 -9.73 17.09
CA ALA A 17 -14.53 -8.29 16.89
C ALA A 17 -13.12 -7.78 17.23
N GLY A 18 -12.61 -6.81 16.47
CA GLY A 18 -11.33 -6.17 16.77
C GLY A 18 -11.43 -5.31 18.01
N VAL A 19 -10.46 -5.42 18.94
CA VAL A 19 -10.38 -4.56 20.14
C VAL A 19 -10.32 -3.06 19.80
N CYS A 20 -9.87 -2.74 18.57
CA CYS A 20 -9.79 -1.40 18.01
C CYS A 20 -11.05 -0.94 17.24
N GLY A 21 -12.11 -1.74 17.17
CA GLY A 21 -13.36 -1.37 16.49
C GLY A 21 -13.33 -1.37 14.96
N LYS A 22 -12.26 -1.90 14.35
CA LYS A 22 -12.15 -2.03 12.88
C LYS A 22 -13.08 -3.13 12.37
N ASP A 23 -13.81 -2.84 11.28
CA ASP A 23 -14.51 -3.86 10.50
C ASP A 23 -13.57 -4.58 9.50
N GLU A 24 -14.13 -5.53 8.74
CA GLU A 24 -13.37 -6.38 7.79
C GLU A 24 -12.68 -5.56 6.72
N THR A 25 -13.39 -4.56 6.21
CA THR A 25 -12.92 -3.67 5.16
C THR A 25 -11.76 -2.83 5.70
N ILE A 26 -11.92 -2.21 6.87
CA ILE A 26 -10.88 -1.38 7.47
C ILE A 26 -9.64 -2.22 7.82
N ALA A 27 -9.82 -3.43 8.35
CA ALA A 27 -8.70 -4.33 8.65
C ALA A 27 -7.94 -4.72 7.37
N SER A 28 -8.66 -5.10 6.31
CA SER A 28 -8.05 -5.50 5.04
C SER A 28 -7.32 -4.35 4.36
N LEU A 29 -7.91 -3.15 4.36
CA LEU A 29 -7.27 -1.94 3.83
C LEU A 29 -5.98 -1.61 4.57
N GLN A 30 -5.98 -1.74 5.90
CA GLN A 30 -4.76 -1.52 6.66
C GLN A 30 -3.70 -2.59 6.38
N ASP A 31 -4.07 -3.85 6.15
CA ASP A 31 -3.09 -4.92 5.85
C ASP A 31 -2.40 -4.65 4.52
N ILE A 32 -3.16 -4.17 3.53
CA ILE A 32 -2.62 -3.68 2.24
C ILE A 32 -1.66 -2.51 2.46
N ILE A 33 -2.02 -1.54 3.32
CA ILE A 33 -1.15 -0.39 3.63
C ILE A 33 0.16 -0.87 4.29
N VAL A 34 0.09 -1.79 5.26
CA VAL A 34 1.29 -2.32 5.92
C VAL A 34 2.16 -3.10 4.93
N PHE A 35 1.56 -3.88 4.03
CA PHE A 35 2.28 -4.58 2.97
C PHE A 35 3.00 -3.59 2.04
N ALA A 36 2.31 -2.54 1.59
CA ALA A 36 2.89 -1.49 0.77
C ALA A 36 4.05 -0.78 1.48
N LEU A 37 3.90 -0.46 2.77
CA LEU A 37 4.95 0.18 3.56
C LEU A 37 6.19 -0.71 3.74
N LYS A 38 6.01 -2.03 3.88
CA LYS A 38 7.13 -2.98 3.86
C LYS A 38 7.84 -2.98 2.51
N GLY A 39 7.10 -2.95 1.40
CA GLY A 39 7.68 -2.80 0.06
C GLY A 39 8.50 -1.52 -0.10
N ILE A 40 8.03 -0.40 0.45
CA ILE A 40 8.76 0.87 0.46
C ILE A 40 10.06 0.78 1.25
N ALA A 41 10.08 0.04 2.36
CA ALA A 41 11.29 -0.16 3.16
C ALA A 41 12.37 -0.96 2.41
N GLU A 42 11.97 -1.92 1.56
CA GLU A 42 12.86 -2.76 0.76
C GLU A 42 13.31 -2.08 -0.56
N PHE A 43 12.47 -1.21 -1.14
CA PHE A 43 12.82 -0.46 -2.33
C PHE A 43 14.12 0.31 -2.07
N PRO A 44 15.19 0.22 -2.87
CA PRO A 44 16.49 0.82 -2.50
C PRO A 44 16.63 2.31 -2.87
N GLY A 45 15.75 2.84 -3.73
CA GLY A 45 15.84 4.20 -4.25
C GLY A 45 15.29 5.30 -3.34
N ALA A 46 15.29 6.53 -3.83
CA ALA A 46 14.73 7.68 -3.12
C ALA A 46 13.19 7.65 -3.17
N ILE A 47 12.54 8.06 -2.09
CA ILE A 47 11.09 8.00 -1.91
C ILE A 47 10.54 9.42 -1.71
N LEU A 48 9.52 9.80 -2.49
CA LEU A 48 8.80 11.06 -2.32
C LEU A 48 7.37 10.80 -1.86
N ALA A 49 7.01 11.32 -0.69
CA ALA A 49 5.65 11.30 -0.16
C ALA A 49 4.99 12.68 -0.28
N THR A 50 3.77 12.75 -0.82
CA THR A 50 3.13 14.03 -1.18
C THR A 50 1.89 14.36 -0.34
N THR A 51 0.91 13.48 -0.23
CA THR A 51 -0.40 13.85 0.31
C THR A 51 -0.72 13.20 1.65
N ASN A 52 -1.07 11.92 1.66
CA ASN A 52 -1.67 11.28 2.83
C ASN A 52 -1.14 9.86 3.10
N CYS A 53 -1.58 9.29 4.22
CA CYS A 53 -1.39 7.89 4.60
C CYS A 53 0.07 7.46 4.83
N VAL A 54 0.96 8.41 5.04
CA VAL A 54 2.35 8.12 5.36
C VAL A 54 2.49 7.86 6.85
N MET A 55 2.92 6.67 7.21
CA MET A 55 3.09 6.29 8.61
C MET A 55 4.47 6.73 9.12
N PRO A 56 4.60 7.08 10.42
CA PRO A 56 5.89 7.36 11.03
C PRO A 56 6.88 6.21 10.77
N ILE A 57 8.08 6.56 10.32
CA ILE A 57 9.11 5.59 9.96
C ILE A 57 9.68 4.99 11.25
N LYS A 58 9.54 3.67 11.40
CA LYS A 58 10.16 2.90 12.49
C LYS A 58 11.46 2.20 12.08
N GLY A 59 11.94 2.45 10.85
CA GLY A 59 13.07 1.74 10.22
C GLY A 59 14.19 2.65 9.71
N THR A 60 15.08 2.09 8.90
CA THR A 60 16.38 2.70 8.52
C THR A 60 16.37 3.47 7.20
N TYR A 61 15.21 3.72 6.58
CA TYR A 61 15.11 4.34 5.24
C TYR A 61 14.70 5.82 5.27
N ALA A 62 14.64 6.44 6.45
CA ALA A 62 14.29 7.86 6.59
C ALA A 62 15.28 8.78 5.85
N ASP A 63 16.54 8.37 5.74
CA ASP A 63 17.61 9.14 5.08
C ASP A 63 17.41 9.30 3.56
N ARG A 64 16.59 8.43 2.95
CA ARG A 64 16.25 8.42 1.52
C ARG A 64 14.78 8.71 1.25
N MET A 65 14.04 9.12 2.28
CA MET A 65 12.66 9.57 2.15
C MET A 65 12.58 11.09 2.19
N PHE A 66 11.67 11.64 1.40
CA PHE A 66 11.36 13.05 1.30
C PHE A 66 9.86 13.26 1.41
N SER A 67 9.44 14.36 2.01
CA SER A 67 8.03 14.77 2.03
C SER A 67 7.83 16.03 1.19
N TYR A 68 6.66 16.18 0.59
CA TYR A 68 6.30 17.33 -0.24
C TYR A 68 4.84 17.71 0.00
N ASP A 69 4.47 18.95 -0.31
CA ASP A 69 3.12 19.48 -0.17
C ASP A 69 2.53 19.27 1.25
N VAL A 70 1.44 18.50 1.37
CA VAL A 70 0.66 18.29 2.60
C VAL A 70 1.33 17.29 3.53
N ALA A 71 2.08 16.32 3.01
CA ALA A 71 2.73 15.30 3.81
C ALA A 71 3.87 15.87 4.67
N GLY A 72 3.87 15.51 5.95
CA GLY A 72 4.91 15.88 6.91
C GLY A 72 5.27 14.69 7.79
N LEU A 73 6.57 14.38 7.85
CA LEU A 73 7.09 13.29 8.68
C LEU A 73 8.24 13.78 9.55
N GLU A 74 8.26 13.29 10.78
CA GLU A 74 9.39 13.49 11.66
C GLU A 74 10.64 12.80 11.10
N ASN A 75 11.79 13.48 11.17
CA ASN A 75 13.08 12.97 10.69
C ASN A 75 13.17 12.69 9.18
N VAL A 76 12.27 13.27 8.39
CA VAL A 76 12.24 13.20 6.92
C VAL A 76 12.45 14.60 6.35
N ARG A 77 13.27 14.72 5.30
CA ARG A 77 13.52 16.02 4.67
C ARG A 77 12.29 16.47 3.88
N LYS A 78 11.76 17.66 4.20
CA LYS A 78 10.70 18.29 3.41
C LYS A 78 11.29 19.01 2.19
N ILE A 79 10.67 18.84 1.03
CA ILE A 79 10.92 19.61 -0.18
C ILE A 79 10.32 21.00 -0.01
N GLU A 80 11.12 22.02 -0.25
CA GLU A 80 10.74 23.43 -0.10
C GLU A 80 10.86 24.15 -1.44
N ASN A 81 9.94 25.07 -1.72
CA ASN A 81 9.95 25.90 -2.93
C ASN A 81 10.03 25.11 -4.26
N ASP A 82 9.45 23.92 -4.29
CA ASP A 82 9.54 22.98 -5.43
C ASP A 82 10.97 22.66 -5.85
N ASP A 83 11.94 22.79 -4.93
CA ASP A 83 13.33 22.41 -5.15
C ASP A 83 13.52 20.91 -4.93
N PHE A 84 13.37 20.15 -6.02
CA PHE A 84 13.59 18.70 -6.04
C PHE A 84 15.07 18.30 -6.18
N THR A 85 16.00 19.25 -6.27
CA THR A 85 17.44 18.97 -6.42
C THR A 85 17.94 17.96 -5.38
N PRO A 86 17.62 18.08 -4.08
CA PRO A 86 18.08 17.13 -3.08
C PRO A 86 17.55 15.71 -3.24
N LEU A 87 16.31 15.58 -3.73
CA LEU A 87 15.70 14.29 -4.03
C LEU A 87 16.41 13.62 -5.20
N ILE A 88 16.67 14.40 -6.26
CA ILE A 88 17.33 13.93 -7.48
C ILE A 88 18.77 13.51 -7.19
N GLU A 89 19.54 14.33 -6.46
CA GLU A 89 20.90 14.00 -6.05
C GLU A 89 20.93 12.72 -5.23
N LYS A 90 20.06 12.60 -4.22
CA LYS A 90 19.96 11.38 -3.42
C LYS A 90 19.56 10.16 -4.25
N ALA A 91 18.68 10.32 -5.24
CA ALA A 91 18.30 9.23 -6.14
C ALA A 91 19.47 8.76 -7.00
N LEU A 92 20.33 9.67 -7.45
CA LEU A 92 21.54 9.35 -8.23
C LEU A 92 22.65 8.71 -7.38
N GLU A 93 22.71 8.99 -6.09
CA GLU A 93 23.66 8.37 -5.15
C GLU A 93 23.26 6.95 -4.74
N LEU A 94 21.97 6.63 -4.77
CA LEU A 94 21.45 5.34 -4.34
C LEU A 94 21.64 4.26 -5.42
N PRO A 95 21.76 2.99 -5.02
CA PRO A 95 21.91 1.90 -5.98
C PRO A 95 20.66 1.78 -6.87
N GLU A 96 20.88 1.31 -8.10
CA GLU A 96 19.77 1.02 -9.01
C GLU A 96 18.81 0.03 -8.37
N ALA A 97 17.51 0.34 -8.46
CA ALA A 97 16.48 -0.58 -8.03
C ALA A 97 16.39 -1.73 -9.04
N ASN A 98 16.62 -2.96 -8.57
CA ASN A 98 16.37 -4.15 -9.37
C ASN A 98 14.85 -4.36 -9.52
N ILE A 99 14.27 -3.76 -10.55
CA ILE A 99 12.84 -3.85 -10.88
C ILE A 99 12.55 -4.88 -11.97
N GLU A 100 13.58 -5.62 -12.42
CA GLU A 100 13.39 -6.70 -13.38
C GLU A 100 12.79 -7.91 -12.67
N SER A 101 11.75 -8.45 -13.29
CA SER A 101 11.05 -9.64 -12.81
C SER A 101 10.54 -10.41 -14.00
N ASP A 102 10.77 -11.72 -14.01
CA ASP A 102 10.17 -12.65 -14.98
C ASP A 102 8.70 -12.94 -14.64
N GLU A 103 8.23 -12.51 -13.46
CA GLU A 103 6.85 -12.68 -13.03
C GLU A 103 5.92 -11.80 -13.87
N THR A 104 4.84 -12.40 -14.35
CA THR A 104 3.81 -11.69 -15.10
C THR A 104 2.53 -11.62 -14.29
N LEU A 105 1.91 -10.45 -14.28
CA LEU A 105 0.62 -10.25 -13.61
C LEU A 105 -0.43 -9.88 -14.65
N LEU A 106 -1.56 -10.57 -14.62
CA LEU A 106 -2.69 -10.24 -15.48
C LEU A 106 -3.32 -8.94 -14.97
N THR A 107 -3.33 -7.92 -15.81
CA THR A 107 -3.91 -6.61 -15.52
C THR A 107 -5.00 -6.26 -16.55
N GLY A 108 -5.58 -5.06 -16.48
CA GLY A 108 -6.58 -4.61 -17.45
C GLY A 108 -8.04 -4.81 -17.04
N PHE A 109 -8.31 -5.07 -15.75
CA PHE A 109 -9.66 -5.19 -15.20
C PHE A 109 -10.29 -3.83 -14.84
N HIS A 110 -10.12 -2.83 -15.71
CA HIS A 110 -10.77 -1.52 -15.52
C HIS A 110 -12.28 -1.68 -15.60
N HIS A 111 -13.04 -0.81 -14.90
CA HIS A 111 -14.49 -0.91 -14.85
C HIS A 111 -15.14 -0.91 -16.25
N GLU A 112 -14.61 -0.15 -17.21
CA GLU A 112 -15.09 -0.18 -18.60
C GLU A 112 -14.89 -1.53 -19.29
N THR A 113 -13.75 -2.19 -19.05
CA THR A 113 -13.48 -3.54 -19.55
C THR A 113 -14.43 -4.56 -18.94
N VAL A 114 -14.69 -4.43 -17.64
CA VAL A 114 -15.60 -5.32 -16.89
C VAL A 114 -17.06 -5.10 -17.31
N ILE A 115 -17.47 -3.87 -17.61
CA ILE A 115 -18.82 -3.55 -18.09
C ILE A 115 -19.15 -4.30 -19.39
N GLY A 116 -18.17 -4.49 -20.27
CA GLY A 116 -18.34 -5.23 -21.53
C GLY A 116 -18.74 -6.71 -21.34
N ILE A 117 -18.42 -7.30 -20.18
CA ILE A 117 -18.76 -8.69 -19.81
C ILE A 117 -19.77 -8.77 -18.65
N ALA A 118 -20.46 -7.67 -18.36
CA ALA A 118 -21.43 -7.61 -17.28
C ALA A 118 -22.56 -8.66 -17.41
N PRO A 119 -23.12 -8.95 -18.61
CA PRO A 119 -24.15 -9.98 -18.75
C PRO A 119 -23.69 -11.37 -18.27
N GLU A 120 -22.46 -11.75 -18.59
CA GLU A 120 -21.84 -13.02 -18.21
C GLU A 120 -21.61 -13.10 -16.70
N ILE A 121 -21.12 -12.01 -16.10
CA ILE A 121 -20.93 -11.91 -14.65
C ILE A 121 -22.27 -12.06 -13.93
N ILE A 122 -23.31 -11.35 -14.39
CA ILE A 122 -24.66 -11.44 -13.82
C ILE A 122 -25.19 -12.86 -13.90
N GLN A 123 -25.01 -13.53 -15.04
CA GLN A 123 -25.45 -14.92 -15.21
C GLN A 123 -24.69 -15.87 -14.27
N ALA A 124 -23.38 -15.70 -14.12
CA ALA A 124 -22.58 -16.50 -13.20
C ALA A 124 -23.01 -16.33 -11.74
N VAL A 125 -23.45 -15.13 -11.33
CA VAL A 125 -24.04 -14.90 -10.00
C VAL A 125 -25.39 -15.60 -9.86
N LYS A 126 -26.28 -15.47 -10.86
CA LYS A 126 -27.59 -16.12 -10.85
C LYS A 126 -27.49 -17.65 -10.81
N ASP A 127 -26.50 -18.21 -11.51
CA ASP A 127 -26.20 -19.64 -11.49
C ASP A 127 -25.55 -20.11 -10.17
N GLY A 128 -25.24 -19.19 -9.25
CA GLY A 128 -24.56 -19.48 -7.99
C GLY A 128 -23.07 -19.83 -8.12
N LYS A 129 -22.48 -19.63 -9.32
CA LYS A 129 -21.04 -19.85 -9.59
C LYS A 129 -20.17 -18.78 -8.93
N ILE A 130 -20.71 -17.57 -8.80
CA ILE A 130 -20.11 -16.47 -8.03
C ILE A 130 -21.05 -16.14 -6.88
N GLN A 131 -20.56 -16.28 -5.65
CA GLN A 131 -21.37 -16.05 -4.44
C GLN A 131 -20.97 -14.77 -3.69
N ARG A 132 -19.73 -14.29 -3.88
CA ARG A 132 -19.19 -13.10 -3.22
C ARG A 132 -18.11 -12.48 -4.11
N PHE A 133 -18.06 -11.14 -4.13
CA PHE A 133 -16.91 -10.36 -4.57
C PHE A 133 -16.21 -9.84 -3.31
N LEU A 134 -14.89 -10.01 -3.22
CA LEU A 134 -14.05 -9.59 -2.10
C LEU A 134 -13.21 -8.39 -2.51
#